data_AF-A0A420EWK6-F1
#
_entry.id   AF-A0A420EWK6-F1
#
_cell.length_a   1.000
_cell.length_b   1.000
_cell.length_c   1.000
_cell.angle_alpha   90.00
_cell.angle_beta   90.00
_cell.angle_gamma   90.00
#
_symmetry.space_group_name_H-M   'P 1'
#
loop_
_entity.id
_entity.type
_entity.pdbx_description
1 polymer ?
#
loop_
_entity_poly.entity_id
_entity_poly.type
_entity_poly.pdbx_seq_one_letter_code
_entity_poly.pdbx_strand_id
1 'polypeptide(L)'
;MQPAPASADSPRRNRLCAGSVTAVVDLDAAIGFVVAHGDAVERARLSRLRTGAAVPPELMERAEAGQASDGGWPATLDGAVGSVDATCFRLAELDDLGALGRPAARRALDWLAARQLPDGGWDEDPALADLAPEWARPGDPEARFYLTANAGFWLTVAGLDARAAGPLDHRVGGAYAGVVHAAAQAVAERIGADGSWPSFLPAGWLAAAVLHRQGMYDESARIQAVLAERIPRLSAADAAWLAATLHRAEVGEEQWLLVAARRRLAETQRSDGGWDSDDGHQFDVHTTLRALRACLPTRVAPPAAVVPPPAAVVPPPAAVAPPPPPAVVVPPPTTDGPGAPVSAAG
;
A
#
# COMPACT_ATOMS: atom_id res chain seq x y z
N MET A 1 -3.11 -28.22 86.31
CA MET A 1 -4.04 -28.96 85.43
C MET A 1 -3.35 -29.10 84.08
N GLN A 2 -3.05 -30.33 83.69
CA GLN A 2 -2.34 -30.72 82.45
C GLN A 2 -3.20 -30.50 81.18
N PRO A 3 -2.58 -30.47 79.98
CA PRO A 3 -3.24 -30.16 78.71
C PRO A 3 -3.55 -31.42 77.83
N ALA A 4 -4.18 -31.14 76.67
CA ALA A 4 -4.34 -31.91 75.43
C ALA A 4 -5.74 -32.56 75.17
N PRO A 5 -6.17 -32.81 73.91
CA PRO A 5 -5.41 -32.75 72.66
C PRO A 5 -6.05 -32.05 71.44
N ALA A 6 -5.22 -31.95 70.40
CA ALA A 6 -5.41 -31.42 69.07
C ALA A 6 -6.50 -32.13 68.24
N SER A 7 -6.99 -31.44 67.21
CA SER A 7 -7.64 -32.09 66.07
C SER A 7 -7.38 -31.35 64.75
N ALA A 8 -6.66 -32.08 63.89
CA ALA A 8 -6.74 -32.21 62.44
C ALA A 8 -6.68 -30.98 61.51
N ASP A 9 -5.55 -30.93 60.80
CA ASP A 9 -5.35 -30.50 59.41
C ASP A 9 -6.61 -30.49 58.52
N SER A 10 -6.80 -29.39 57.82
CA SER A 10 -7.49 -29.35 56.53
C SER A 10 -6.51 -28.79 55.48
N PRO A 11 -6.42 -29.43 54.30
CA PRO A 11 -5.35 -29.15 53.34
C PRO A 11 -5.51 -27.74 52.77
N ARG A 12 -4.41 -26.99 52.78
CA ARG A 12 -4.24 -25.74 52.06
C ARG A 12 -4.68 -25.95 50.61
N ARG A 13 -5.85 -25.43 50.23
CA ARG A 13 -6.19 -25.23 48.83
C ARG A 13 -5.18 -24.24 48.29
N ASN A 14 -4.25 -24.76 47.47
CA ASN A 14 -3.42 -23.99 46.58
C ASN A 14 -4.30 -22.95 45.90
N ARG A 15 -4.14 -21.68 46.29
CA ARG A 15 -4.48 -20.56 45.43
C ARG A 15 -3.55 -20.67 44.23
N LEU A 16 -4.03 -21.34 43.19
CA LEU A 16 -3.44 -21.24 41.86
C LEU A 16 -3.61 -19.78 41.45
N CYS A 17 -2.51 -19.03 41.48
CA CYS A 17 -2.41 -17.78 40.77
C CYS A 17 -2.79 -18.07 39.31
N ALA A 18 -3.84 -17.43 38.82
CA ALA A 18 -4.16 -17.40 37.41
C ALA A 18 -2.96 -16.75 36.70
N GLY A 19 -2.10 -17.59 36.14
CA GLY A 19 -0.99 -17.17 35.32
C GLY A 19 -1.55 -16.37 34.14
N SER A 20 -0.99 -15.18 33.93
CA SER A 20 -1.19 -14.40 32.71
C SER A 20 -0.81 -15.29 31.53
N VAL A 21 -1.80 -15.89 30.88
CA VAL A 21 -1.62 -16.42 29.53
C VAL A 21 -1.32 -15.21 28.67
N THR A 22 -0.09 -15.10 28.18
CA THR A 22 0.26 -14.08 27.18
C THR A 22 -0.73 -14.25 26.03
N ALA A 23 -1.58 -13.25 25.79
CA ALA A 23 -2.54 -13.30 24.69
C ALA A 23 -1.73 -13.40 23.38
N VAL A 24 -1.90 -14.50 22.66
CA VAL A 24 -1.27 -14.75 21.36
C VAL A 24 -2.37 -14.77 20.31
N VAL A 25 -2.13 -14.11 19.18
CA VAL A 25 -3.03 -14.14 18.03
C VAL A 25 -3.10 -15.55 17.46
N ASP A 26 -4.30 -16.09 17.29
CA ASP A 26 -4.55 -17.35 16.59
C ASP A 26 -4.55 -17.10 15.08
N LEU A 27 -3.38 -17.27 14.46
CA LEU A 27 -3.20 -17.06 13.03
C LEU A 27 -3.96 -18.09 12.18
N ASP A 28 -4.11 -19.32 12.65
CA ASP A 28 -4.79 -20.37 11.90
C ASP A 28 -6.29 -20.10 11.84
N ALA A 29 -6.89 -19.66 12.96
CA ALA A 29 -8.29 -19.22 12.99
C ALA A 29 -8.51 -18.00 12.09
N ALA A 30 -7.62 -17.00 12.12
CA ALA A 30 -7.70 -15.82 11.26
C ALA A 30 -7.62 -16.17 9.76
N ILE A 31 -6.70 -17.08 9.39
CA ILE A 31 -6.60 -17.62 8.03
C ILE A 31 -7.92 -18.32 7.65
N GLY A 32 -8.46 -19.16 8.55
CA GLY A 32 -9.73 -19.85 8.35
C GLY A 32 -10.89 -18.88 8.12
N PHE A 33 -10.95 -17.81 8.90
CA PHE A 33 -11.96 -16.75 8.76
C PHE A 33 -11.96 -16.13 7.37
N VAL A 34 -10.78 -15.72 6.86
CA VAL A 34 -10.66 -15.10 5.52
C VAL A 34 -10.97 -16.11 4.42
N VAL A 35 -10.58 -17.38 4.58
CA VAL A 35 -10.93 -18.43 3.60
C VAL A 35 -12.45 -18.60 3.49
N ALA A 36 -13.15 -18.59 4.64
CA ALA A 36 -14.59 -18.81 4.71
C ALA A 36 -15.41 -17.61 4.23
N HIS A 37 -14.99 -16.38 4.55
CA HIS A 37 -15.82 -15.18 4.33
C HIS A 37 -15.30 -14.26 3.23
N GLY A 38 -14.02 -14.36 2.85
CA GLY A 38 -13.43 -13.47 1.87
C GLY A 38 -13.92 -13.74 0.45
N ASP A 39 -13.91 -12.71 -0.38
CA ASP A 39 -14.11 -12.82 -1.81
C ASP A 39 -12.85 -13.41 -2.52
N ALA A 40 -12.88 -13.50 -3.84
CA ALA A 40 -11.74 -14.06 -4.58
C ALA A 40 -10.47 -13.18 -4.50
N VAL A 41 -10.62 -11.85 -4.47
CA VAL A 41 -9.48 -10.92 -4.36
C VAL A 41 -8.92 -10.95 -2.93
N GLU A 42 -9.76 -10.99 -1.91
CA GLU A 42 -9.37 -11.10 -0.50
C GLU A 42 -8.65 -12.42 -0.21
N ARG A 43 -9.10 -13.54 -0.77
CA ARG A 43 -8.36 -14.80 -0.68
C ARG A 43 -7.03 -14.77 -1.44
N ALA A 44 -6.93 -14.00 -2.52
CA ALA A 44 -5.65 -13.79 -3.21
C ALA A 44 -4.69 -12.93 -2.36
N ARG A 45 -5.18 -11.87 -1.71
CA ARG A 45 -4.46 -11.07 -0.72
C ARG A 45 -3.90 -11.96 0.39
N LEU A 46 -4.75 -12.81 0.99
CA LEU A 46 -4.32 -13.80 1.99
C LEU A 46 -3.23 -14.74 1.47
N SER A 47 -3.43 -15.32 0.29
CA SER A 47 -2.48 -16.27 -0.31
C SER A 47 -1.12 -15.61 -0.52
N ARG A 48 -1.11 -14.37 -1.02
CA ARG A 48 0.10 -13.57 -1.21
C ARG A 48 0.79 -13.27 0.12
N LEU A 49 0.06 -12.76 1.12
CA LEU A 49 0.60 -12.47 2.45
C LEU A 49 1.23 -13.70 3.11
N ARG A 50 0.59 -14.87 2.98
CA ARG A 50 1.04 -16.10 3.63
C ARG A 50 2.22 -16.76 2.93
N THR A 51 2.15 -16.91 1.60
CA THR A 51 3.09 -17.75 0.85
C THR A 51 3.89 -17.01 -0.20
N GLY A 52 3.57 -15.74 -0.49
CA GLY A 52 4.13 -15.03 -1.63
C GLY A 52 3.62 -15.59 -2.97
N ALA A 53 2.48 -16.28 -2.99
CA ALA A 53 1.89 -16.84 -4.21
C ALA A 53 1.73 -15.76 -5.29
N ALA A 54 1.87 -16.14 -6.56
CA ALA A 54 1.50 -15.29 -7.67
C ALA A 54 -0.03 -15.09 -7.68
N VAL A 55 -0.47 -13.87 -7.94
CA VAL A 55 -1.90 -13.54 -8.06
C VAL A 55 -2.33 -13.75 -9.52
N PRO A 56 -3.43 -14.49 -9.77
CA PRO A 56 -3.97 -14.65 -11.11
C PRO A 56 -4.27 -13.30 -11.80
N PRO A 57 -3.97 -13.13 -13.10
CA PRO A 57 -4.14 -11.85 -13.81
C PRO A 57 -5.57 -11.28 -13.70
N GLU A 58 -6.60 -12.12 -13.78
CA GLU A 58 -7.99 -11.72 -13.70
C GLU A 58 -8.38 -11.17 -12.32
N LEU A 59 -7.75 -11.66 -11.24
CA LEU A 59 -7.96 -11.12 -9.90
C LEU A 59 -7.20 -9.81 -9.70
N MET A 60 -6.04 -9.67 -10.35
CA MET A 60 -5.30 -8.43 -10.40
C MET A 60 -6.08 -7.33 -11.14
N GLU A 61 -6.62 -7.63 -12.32
CA GLU A 61 -7.45 -6.71 -13.11
C GLU A 61 -8.68 -6.25 -12.31
N ARG A 62 -9.32 -7.16 -11.57
CA ARG A 62 -10.43 -6.81 -10.66
C ARG A 62 -10.00 -5.87 -9.53
N ALA A 63 -8.81 -6.09 -8.94
CA ALA A 63 -8.29 -5.22 -7.89
C ALA A 63 -7.88 -3.83 -8.42
N GLU A 64 -7.45 -3.76 -9.68
CA GLU A 64 -7.06 -2.51 -10.35
C GLU A 64 -8.25 -1.77 -11.00
N ALA A 65 -9.44 -2.38 -11.03
CA ALA A 65 -10.63 -1.84 -11.67
C ALA A 65 -11.10 -0.51 -11.03
N GLY A 66 -11.76 0.32 -11.82
CA GLY A 66 -12.33 1.60 -11.36
C GLY A 66 -11.32 2.74 -11.19
N GLN A 67 -10.05 2.58 -11.60
CA GLN A 67 -9.10 3.69 -11.61
C GLN A 67 -9.52 4.73 -12.65
N ALA A 68 -9.57 6.00 -12.25
CA ALA A 68 -9.83 7.10 -13.17
C ALA A 68 -8.66 7.29 -14.15
N SER A 69 -8.93 7.98 -15.26
CA SER A 69 -7.94 8.19 -16.33
C SER A 69 -6.75 9.06 -15.91
N ASP A 70 -6.90 9.87 -14.86
CA ASP A 70 -5.85 10.68 -14.26
C ASP A 70 -4.93 9.87 -13.33
N GLY A 71 -5.32 8.66 -12.94
CA GLY A 71 -4.56 7.75 -12.08
C GLY A 71 -5.09 7.64 -10.65
N GLY A 72 -6.00 8.51 -10.20
CA GLY A 72 -6.65 8.36 -8.89
C GLY A 72 -7.73 7.29 -8.90
N TRP A 73 -8.11 6.77 -7.73
CA TRP A 73 -9.37 6.04 -7.58
C TRP A 73 -10.47 6.97 -7.06
N PRO A 74 -11.66 6.98 -7.68
CA PRO A 74 -12.78 7.75 -7.18
C PRO A 74 -13.32 7.23 -5.85
N ALA A 75 -13.95 8.12 -5.07
CA ALA A 75 -14.60 7.76 -3.80
C ALA A 75 -15.82 6.83 -3.97
N THR A 76 -16.40 6.79 -5.17
CA THR A 76 -17.56 5.95 -5.51
C THR A 76 -17.26 5.14 -6.77
N LEU A 77 -17.90 3.98 -6.93
CA LEU A 77 -17.59 3.05 -8.03
C LEU A 77 -17.75 3.67 -9.43
N ASP A 78 -18.73 4.56 -9.60
CA ASP A 78 -19.03 5.24 -10.87
C ASP A 78 -18.53 6.69 -10.91
N GLY A 79 -17.70 7.08 -9.94
CA GLY A 79 -17.15 8.42 -9.87
C GLY A 79 -16.12 8.69 -10.96
N ALA A 80 -15.96 9.95 -11.35
CA ALA A 80 -14.91 10.39 -12.28
C ALA A 80 -13.77 11.16 -11.60
N VAL A 81 -14.01 11.65 -10.39
CA VAL A 81 -13.05 12.47 -9.63
C VAL A 81 -12.28 11.57 -8.67
N GLY A 82 -10.96 11.50 -8.83
CA GLY A 82 -10.09 10.77 -7.92
C GLY A 82 -10.14 11.34 -6.50
N SER A 83 -10.22 10.45 -5.51
CA SER A 83 -10.14 10.78 -4.09
C SER A 83 -8.78 10.36 -3.52
N VAL A 84 -8.19 11.22 -2.69
CA VAL A 84 -6.93 10.91 -1.99
C VAL A 84 -7.13 9.72 -1.04
N ASP A 85 -8.19 9.71 -0.25
CA ASP A 85 -8.49 8.63 0.70
C ASP A 85 -8.75 7.30 -0.03
N ALA A 86 -9.63 7.30 -1.04
CA ALA A 86 -9.94 6.10 -1.82
C ALA A 86 -8.71 5.56 -2.56
N THR A 87 -7.85 6.44 -3.07
CA THR A 87 -6.58 6.05 -3.70
C THR A 87 -5.65 5.37 -2.69
N CYS A 88 -5.49 5.95 -1.49
CA CYS A 88 -4.70 5.36 -0.43
C CYS A 88 -5.26 4.00 0.04
N PHE A 89 -6.59 3.88 0.12
CA PHE A 89 -7.26 2.62 0.43
C PHE A 89 -6.92 1.54 -0.62
N ARG A 90 -7.01 1.88 -1.92
CA ARG A 90 -6.68 0.93 -3.00
C ARG A 90 -5.20 0.55 -3.02
N LEU A 91 -4.29 1.49 -2.72
CA LEU A 91 -2.86 1.18 -2.57
C LEU A 91 -2.63 0.16 -1.44
N ALA A 92 -3.40 0.20 -0.36
CA ALA A 92 -3.34 -0.79 0.71
C ALA A 92 -3.68 -2.20 0.22
N GLU A 93 -4.74 -2.34 -0.57
CA GLU A 93 -5.14 -3.64 -1.13
C GLU A 93 -4.12 -4.14 -2.16
N LEU A 94 -3.60 -3.25 -3.00
CA LEU A 94 -2.56 -3.60 -3.98
C LEU A 94 -1.24 -4.00 -3.29
N ASP A 95 -0.89 -3.39 -2.15
CA ASP A 95 0.27 -3.80 -1.36
C ASP A 95 0.11 -5.24 -0.82
N ASP A 96 -1.08 -5.65 -0.38
CA ASP A 96 -1.33 -7.06 0.03
C ASP A 96 -1.14 -8.04 -1.13
N LEU A 97 -1.43 -7.60 -2.36
CA LEU A 97 -1.23 -8.38 -3.59
C LEU A 97 0.22 -8.32 -4.10
N GLY A 98 1.11 -7.54 -3.47
CA GLY A 98 2.46 -7.29 -3.95
C GLY A 98 2.49 -6.53 -5.29
N ALA A 99 1.50 -5.66 -5.50
CA ALA A 99 1.21 -5.02 -6.78
C ALA A 99 1.62 -3.54 -6.84
N LEU A 100 2.29 -2.98 -5.82
CA LEU A 100 2.74 -1.58 -5.84
C LEU A 100 3.67 -1.24 -7.01
N GLY A 101 4.39 -2.23 -7.55
CA GLY A 101 5.23 -2.07 -8.73
C GLY A 101 4.50 -2.06 -10.08
N ARG A 102 3.18 -2.33 -10.12
CA ARG A 102 2.39 -2.43 -11.36
C ARG A 102 1.98 -1.06 -11.92
N PRO A 103 1.63 -0.96 -13.22
CA PRO A 103 1.28 0.31 -13.84
C PRO A 103 0.13 1.06 -13.14
N ALA A 104 -0.91 0.38 -12.66
CA ALA A 104 -2.03 1.02 -11.97
C ALA A 104 -1.58 1.69 -10.67
N ALA A 105 -0.87 0.96 -9.80
CA ALA A 105 -0.33 1.51 -8.56
C ALA A 105 0.65 2.68 -8.82
N ARG A 106 1.55 2.55 -9.81
CA ARG A 106 2.46 3.64 -10.18
C ARG A 106 1.73 4.91 -10.61
N ARG A 107 0.69 4.78 -11.45
CA ARG A 107 -0.13 5.94 -11.85
C ARG A 107 -0.79 6.61 -10.65
N ALA A 108 -1.27 5.84 -9.68
CA ALA A 108 -1.85 6.40 -8.46
C ALA A 108 -0.81 7.09 -7.56
N LEU A 109 0.39 6.52 -7.42
CA LEU A 109 1.48 7.16 -6.68
C LEU A 109 1.94 8.46 -7.37
N ASP A 110 2.06 8.44 -8.70
CA ASP A 110 2.38 9.64 -9.50
C ASP A 110 1.27 10.69 -9.40
N TRP A 111 0.01 10.27 -9.42
CA TRP A 111 -1.16 11.14 -9.21
C TRP A 111 -1.15 11.77 -7.81
N LEU A 112 -0.90 10.99 -6.76
CA LEU A 112 -0.75 11.50 -5.38
C LEU A 112 0.39 12.53 -5.33
N ALA A 113 1.54 12.22 -5.91
CA ALA A 113 2.68 13.13 -5.94
C ALA A 113 2.37 14.44 -6.68
N ALA A 114 1.65 14.37 -7.80
CA ALA A 114 1.26 15.54 -8.57
C ALA A 114 0.18 16.42 -7.90
N ARG A 115 -0.62 15.85 -6.98
CA ARG A 115 -1.68 16.56 -6.23
C ARG A 115 -1.21 17.23 -4.94
N GLN A 116 0.07 17.10 -4.57
CA GLN A 116 0.57 17.76 -3.38
C GLN A 116 0.39 19.28 -3.49
N LEU A 117 -0.15 19.89 -2.43
CA LEU A 117 -0.36 21.33 -2.33
C LEU A 117 0.97 22.06 -2.08
N PRO A 118 1.06 23.38 -2.35
CA PRO A 118 2.31 24.14 -2.19
C PRO A 118 2.91 24.11 -0.78
N ASP A 119 2.11 23.85 0.25
CA ASP A 119 2.56 23.72 1.64
C ASP A 119 2.92 22.28 2.03
N GLY A 120 2.98 21.36 1.07
CA GLY A 120 3.33 19.96 1.29
C GLY A 120 2.16 19.07 1.72
N GLY A 121 0.96 19.63 1.91
CA GLY A 121 -0.23 18.88 2.31
C GLY A 121 -1.02 18.25 1.15
N TRP A 122 -2.03 17.45 1.50
CA TRP A 122 -3.08 16.95 0.61
C TRP A 122 -4.44 17.32 1.16
N ASP A 123 -5.35 17.59 0.25
CA ASP A 123 -6.77 17.78 0.52
C ASP A 123 -7.59 17.03 -0.54
N GLU A 124 -8.83 16.72 -0.21
CA GLU A 124 -9.75 16.16 -1.20
C GLU A 124 -10.16 17.21 -2.23
N ASP A 125 -10.62 16.73 -3.38
CA ASP A 125 -11.22 17.61 -4.37
C ASP A 125 -12.51 18.25 -3.82
N PRO A 126 -12.70 19.59 -3.94
CA PRO A 126 -13.94 20.24 -3.49
C PRO A 126 -15.22 19.65 -4.09
N ALA A 127 -15.16 19.04 -5.28
CA ALA A 127 -16.30 18.37 -5.89
C ALA A 127 -16.80 17.15 -5.11
N LEU A 128 -15.99 16.62 -4.17
CA LEU A 128 -16.34 15.49 -3.32
C LEU A 128 -17.02 15.90 -2.01
N ALA A 129 -17.21 17.20 -1.73
CA ALA A 129 -17.66 17.70 -0.43
C ALA A 129 -18.97 17.07 0.07
N ASP A 130 -19.92 16.82 -0.84
CA ASP A 130 -21.23 16.25 -0.49
C ASP A 130 -21.19 14.73 -0.21
N LEU A 131 -20.13 14.06 -0.66
CA LEU A 131 -19.94 12.61 -0.52
C LEU A 131 -18.87 12.24 0.52
N ALA A 132 -18.00 13.18 0.85
CA ALA A 132 -16.83 12.93 1.67
C ALA A 132 -17.23 12.62 3.13
N PRO A 133 -16.71 11.53 3.72
CA PRO A 133 -16.79 11.32 5.15
C PRO A 133 -16.01 12.40 5.90
N GLU A 134 -16.19 12.49 7.21
CA GLU A 134 -15.56 13.54 8.04
C GLU A 134 -14.04 13.56 7.91
N TRP A 135 -13.39 12.41 7.80
CA TRP A 135 -11.93 12.30 7.69
C TRP A 135 -11.36 12.65 6.31
N ALA A 136 -12.22 12.82 5.31
CA ALA A 136 -11.83 13.20 3.95
C ALA A 136 -12.55 14.47 3.50
N ARG A 137 -13.16 15.23 4.42
CA ARG A 137 -13.93 16.43 4.06
C ARG A 137 -13.00 17.51 3.47
N PRO A 138 -13.24 17.97 2.23
CA PRO A 138 -12.43 19.03 1.62
C PRO A 138 -12.41 20.31 2.46
N GLY A 139 -11.22 20.88 2.64
CA GLY A 139 -11.01 22.13 3.38
C GLY A 139 -11.07 22.00 4.90
N ASP A 140 -11.38 20.81 5.45
CA ASP A 140 -11.35 20.58 6.89
C ASP A 140 -9.89 20.38 7.37
N PRO A 141 -9.40 21.15 8.36
CA PRO A 141 -8.02 21.07 8.79
C PRO A 141 -7.62 19.72 9.43
N GLU A 142 -8.55 19.00 10.03
CA GLU A 142 -8.30 17.67 10.62
C GLU A 142 -8.23 16.63 9.51
N ALA A 143 -9.16 16.64 8.55
CA ALA A 143 -9.14 15.79 7.36
C ALA A 143 -7.86 16.00 6.56
N ARG A 144 -7.48 17.25 6.32
CA ARG A 144 -6.25 17.60 5.59
C ARG A 144 -4.99 17.03 6.24
N PHE A 145 -4.92 17.04 7.58
CA PHE A 145 -3.80 16.43 8.30
C PHE A 145 -3.77 14.91 8.09
N TYR A 146 -4.92 14.25 8.20
CA TYR A 146 -5.06 12.81 7.94
C TYR A 146 -4.66 12.44 6.50
N LEU A 147 -5.18 13.14 5.50
CA LEU A 147 -4.88 12.90 4.09
C LEU A 147 -3.39 13.12 3.79
N THR A 148 -2.78 14.14 4.39
CA THR A 148 -1.34 14.39 4.27
C THR A 148 -0.52 13.24 4.84
N ALA A 149 -0.87 12.76 6.04
CA ALA A 149 -0.20 11.63 6.66
C ALA A 149 -0.39 10.33 5.85
N ASN A 150 -1.59 10.09 5.32
CA ASN A 150 -1.94 8.89 4.55
C ASN A 150 -1.24 8.85 3.18
N ALA A 151 -1.32 9.94 2.41
CA ALA A 151 -0.62 10.06 1.13
C ALA A 151 0.91 10.00 1.32
N GLY A 152 1.44 10.72 2.31
CA GLY A 152 2.85 10.68 2.67
C GLY A 152 3.32 9.27 3.06
N PHE A 153 2.49 8.50 3.76
CA PHE A 153 2.77 7.11 4.11
C PHE A 153 2.89 6.23 2.87
N TRP A 154 1.94 6.27 1.94
CA TRP A 154 2.00 5.43 0.74
C TRP A 154 3.15 5.78 -0.20
N LEU A 155 3.48 7.07 -0.34
CA LEU A 155 4.65 7.50 -1.09
C LEU A 155 5.96 7.07 -0.41
N THR A 156 5.99 7.07 0.94
CA THR A 156 7.10 6.49 1.71
C THR A 156 7.26 5.00 1.43
N VAL A 157 6.16 4.24 1.49
CA VAL A 157 6.13 2.80 1.24
C VAL A 157 6.62 2.47 -0.17
N ALA A 158 6.15 3.18 -1.19
CA ALA A 158 6.62 3.01 -2.56
C ALA A 158 8.13 3.26 -2.71
N GLY A 159 8.66 4.26 -2.00
CA GLY A 159 10.09 4.54 -1.94
C GLY A 159 10.92 3.42 -1.30
N LEU A 160 10.37 2.70 -0.32
CA LEU A 160 11.01 1.52 0.28
C LEU A 160 11.13 0.38 -0.72
N ASP A 161 10.06 0.09 -1.45
CA ASP A 161 10.02 -0.99 -2.42
C ASP A 161 10.94 -0.71 -3.62
N ALA A 162 11.02 0.55 -4.06
CA ALA A 162 11.93 0.97 -5.11
C ALA A 162 13.40 0.75 -4.73
N ARG A 163 13.79 1.03 -3.48
CA ARG A 163 15.14 0.76 -2.96
C ARG A 163 15.48 -0.72 -2.96
N ALA A 164 14.53 -1.58 -2.62
CA ALA A 164 14.70 -3.03 -2.66
C ALA A 164 14.92 -3.56 -4.09
N ALA A 165 14.47 -2.82 -5.12
CA ALA A 165 14.54 -3.22 -6.52
C ALA A 165 15.83 -2.83 -7.26
N GLY A 166 16.76 -2.06 -6.66
CA GLY A 166 18.05 -1.78 -7.31
C GLY A 166 19.00 -0.85 -6.56
N PRO A 167 20.33 -0.96 -6.81
CA PRO A 167 21.38 -0.29 -6.02
C PRO A 167 21.57 1.22 -6.30
N LEU A 168 20.72 1.87 -7.10
CA LEU A 168 20.99 3.22 -7.62
C LEU A 168 20.10 4.36 -7.07
N ASP A 169 19.07 4.09 -6.26
CA ASP A 169 18.27 5.17 -5.64
C ASP A 169 18.42 5.19 -4.11
N HIS A 170 19.37 5.99 -3.63
CA HIS A 170 19.66 6.12 -2.21
C HIS A 170 18.77 7.17 -1.50
N ARG A 171 17.93 7.92 -2.21
CA ARG A 171 17.09 8.97 -1.59
C ARG A 171 16.01 8.34 -0.70
N VAL A 172 15.77 8.94 0.46
CA VAL A 172 14.70 8.54 1.39
C VAL A 172 13.36 8.87 0.72
N GLY A 173 12.61 7.85 0.29
CA GLY A 173 11.38 8.00 -0.50
C GLY A 173 11.56 7.75 -2.01
N GLY A 174 12.77 7.38 -2.48
CA GLY A 174 13.03 7.07 -3.89
C GLY A 174 12.63 8.20 -4.84
N ALA A 175 11.87 7.86 -5.89
CA ALA A 175 11.31 8.81 -6.85
C ALA A 175 10.46 9.93 -6.20
N TYR A 176 9.88 9.68 -5.02
CA TYR A 176 8.98 10.59 -4.32
C TYR A 176 9.63 11.32 -3.13
N ALA A 177 10.95 11.25 -2.98
CA ALA A 177 11.67 11.75 -1.80
C ALA A 177 11.35 13.22 -1.44
N GLY A 178 11.31 14.12 -2.43
CA GLY A 178 10.99 15.54 -2.20
C GLY A 178 9.54 15.75 -1.73
N VAL A 179 8.61 15.00 -2.32
CA VAL A 179 7.18 15.04 -1.99
C VAL A 179 6.95 14.53 -0.56
N VAL A 180 7.56 13.40 -0.20
CA VAL A 180 7.48 12.84 1.15
C VAL A 180 8.12 13.76 2.19
N HIS A 181 9.25 14.39 1.86
CA HIS A 181 9.89 15.34 2.77
C HIS A 181 8.99 16.55 3.06
N ALA A 182 8.36 17.13 2.03
CA ALA A 182 7.41 18.23 2.21
C ALA A 182 6.18 17.80 3.04
N ALA A 183 5.66 16.58 2.83
CA ALA A 183 4.60 16.00 3.64
C ALA A 183 5.00 15.91 5.13
N ALA A 184 6.22 15.43 5.39
CA ALA A 184 6.76 15.27 6.73
C ALA A 184 6.92 16.62 7.46
N GLN A 185 7.38 17.66 6.76
CA GLN A 185 7.43 19.02 7.31
C GLN A 185 6.02 19.53 7.66
N ALA A 186 5.07 19.41 6.73
CA ALA A 186 3.69 19.86 6.91
C ALA A 186 2.98 19.21 8.11
N VAL A 187 3.20 17.90 8.34
CA VAL A 187 2.66 17.24 9.54
C VAL A 187 3.43 17.62 10.80
N ALA A 188 4.77 17.74 10.72
CA ALA A 188 5.61 18.07 11.88
C ALA A 188 5.29 19.44 12.48
N GLU A 189 5.05 20.44 11.62
CA GLU A 189 4.70 21.80 12.04
C GLU A 189 3.42 21.88 12.86
N ARG A 190 2.54 20.86 12.75
CA ARG A 190 1.25 20.80 13.44
C ARG A 190 1.24 19.87 14.65
N ILE A 191 2.35 19.20 14.96
CA ILE A 191 2.47 18.35 16.15
C ILE A 191 2.73 19.23 17.38
N GLY A 192 1.92 19.04 18.42
CA GLY A 192 2.10 19.67 19.72
C GLY A 192 3.41 19.22 20.39
N ALA A 193 3.96 20.07 21.26
CA ALA A 193 5.17 19.72 22.02
C ALA A 193 5.00 18.48 22.91
N ASP A 194 3.76 18.15 23.28
CA ASP A 194 3.34 16.96 24.01
C ASP A 194 3.13 15.72 23.12
N GLY A 195 3.34 15.84 21.80
CA GLY A 195 3.11 14.76 20.83
C GLY A 195 1.66 14.63 20.36
N SER A 196 0.77 15.53 20.80
CA SER A 196 -0.59 15.58 20.27
C SER A 196 -0.62 16.04 18.82
N TRP A 197 -1.65 15.63 18.08
CA TRP A 197 -1.89 16.08 16.70
C TRP A 197 -3.36 16.48 16.53
N PRO A 198 -3.67 17.47 15.68
CA PRO A 198 -5.02 17.99 15.49
C PRO A 198 -5.75 17.22 14.37
N SER A 199 -6.01 15.93 14.58
CA SER A 199 -6.71 15.09 13.60
C SER A 199 -7.23 13.79 14.23
N PHE A 200 -7.89 13.00 13.39
CA PHE A 200 -8.31 11.63 13.66
C PHE A 200 -7.15 10.77 14.15
N LEU A 201 -7.50 9.77 14.96
CA LEU A 201 -6.53 8.88 15.57
C LEU A 201 -5.58 8.21 14.56
N PRO A 202 -6.05 7.75 13.38
CA PRO A 202 -5.16 7.12 12.40
C PRO A 202 -4.07 8.01 11.83
N ALA A 203 -4.30 9.32 11.80
CA ALA A 203 -3.30 10.25 11.31
C ALA A 203 -2.02 10.22 12.15
N GLY A 204 -2.11 9.88 13.45
CA GLY A 204 -0.97 9.79 14.35
C GLY A 204 0.02 8.71 13.92
N TRP A 205 -0.43 7.46 13.73
CA TRP A 205 0.51 6.39 13.37
C TRP A 205 1.01 6.48 11.93
N LEU A 206 0.21 7.02 11.02
CA LEU A 206 0.65 7.34 9.66
C LEU A 206 1.74 8.41 9.71
N ALA A 207 1.53 9.51 10.43
CA ALA A 207 2.52 10.58 10.58
C ALA A 207 3.78 10.07 11.28
N ALA A 208 3.65 9.31 12.37
CA ALA A 208 4.79 8.72 13.09
C ALA A 208 5.66 7.87 12.16
N ALA A 209 5.05 7.08 11.26
CA ALA A 209 5.77 6.29 10.27
C ALA A 209 6.50 7.15 9.24
N VAL A 210 5.82 8.16 8.67
CA VAL A 210 6.42 9.10 7.70
C VAL A 210 7.61 9.83 8.32
N LEU A 211 7.42 10.41 9.51
CA LEU A 211 8.45 11.16 10.24
C LEU A 211 9.65 10.29 10.58
N HIS A 212 9.41 9.07 11.06
CA HIS A 212 10.48 8.11 11.35
C HIS A 212 11.33 7.85 10.11
N ARG A 213 10.69 7.61 8.96
CA ARG A 213 11.42 7.33 7.72
C ARG A 213 12.15 8.53 7.17
N GLN A 214 11.68 9.75 7.45
CA GLN A 214 12.37 11.00 7.10
C GLN A 214 13.45 11.41 8.12
N GLY A 215 13.72 10.60 9.14
CA GLY A 215 14.74 10.89 10.15
C GLY A 215 14.31 11.92 11.21
N MET A 216 13.02 12.28 11.25
CA MET A 216 12.42 13.17 12.24
C MET A 216 12.02 12.34 13.47
N TYR A 217 13.04 11.75 14.11
CA TYR A 217 12.85 10.72 15.13
C TYR A 217 12.22 11.27 16.42
N ASP A 218 12.51 12.51 16.79
CA ASP A 218 11.96 13.13 18.00
C ASP A 218 10.45 13.38 17.84
N GLU A 219 10.02 13.91 16.69
CA GLU A 219 8.61 14.10 16.34
C GLU A 219 7.87 12.77 16.32
N SER A 220 8.45 11.75 15.67
CA SER A 220 7.88 10.41 15.63
C SER A 220 7.77 9.81 17.03
N ALA A 221 8.81 9.92 17.86
CA ALA A 221 8.83 9.36 19.21
C ALA A 221 7.76 10.00 20.12
N ARG A 222 7.52 11.32 19.99
CA ARG A 222 6.45 12.01 20.74
C ARG A 222 5.07 11.46 20.40
N ILE A 223 4.77 11.26 19.11
CA ILE A 223 3.49 10.64 18.70
C ILE A 223 3.40 9.21 19.23
N GLN A 224 4.47 8.43 19.10
CA GLN A 224 4.49 7.04 19.57
C GLN A 224 4.25 6.92 21.08
N ALA A 225 4.74 7.86 21.88
CA ALA A 225 4.45 7.93 23.32
C ALA A 225 2.95 8.15 23.59
N VAL A 226 2.30 9.06 22.85
CA VAL A 226 0.85 9.25 22.96
C VAL A 226 0.07 8.01 22.51
N LEU A 227 0.51 7.34 21.44
CA LEU A 227 -0.10 6.10 20.96
C LEU A 227 0.02 4.97 22.01
N ALA A 228 1.12 4.92 22.76
CA ALA A 228 1.35 3.98 23.87
C ALA A 228 0.16 3.88 24.82
N GLU A 229 -0.27 5.05 25.26
CA GLU A 229 -1.27 5.23 26.30
C GLU A 229 -2.67 4.92 25.77
N ARG A 230 -2.85 5.01 24.45
CA ARG A 230 -4.12 4.78 23.76
C ARG A 230 -4.34 3.33 23.36
N ILE A 231 -3.28 2.53 23.14
CA ILE A 231 -3.38 1.12 22.72
C ILE A 231 -4.45 0.32 23.48
N PRO A 232 -4.51 0.35 24.83
CA PRO A 232 -5.48 -0.46 25.57
C PRO A 232 -6.96 -0.15 25.25
N ARG A 233 -7.23 1.00 24.64
CA ARG A 233 -8.58 1.47 24.30
C ARG A 233 -8.90 1.41 22.81
N LEU A 234 -7.94 1.03 21.96
CA LEU A 234 -8.16 0.93 20.52
C LEU A 234 -9.22 -0.12 20.21
N SER A 235 -10.01 0.13 19.16
CA SER A 235 -10.81 -0.90 18.52
C SER A 235 -9.90 -1.98 17.92
N ALA A 236 -10.51 -3.09 17.50
CA ALA A 236 -9.78 -4.12 16.77
C ALA A 236 -9.22 -3.58 15.44
N ALA A 237 -10.01 -2.79 14.70
CA ALA A 237 -9.63 -2.22 13.42
C ALA A 237 -8.48 -1.21 13.54
N ASP A 238 -8.52 -0.33 14.54
CA ASP A 238 -7.45 0.63 14.82
C ASP A 238 -6.16 -0.07 15.25
N ALA A 239 -6.24 -1.07 16.12
CA ALA A 239 -5.08 -1.86 16.53
C ALA A 239 -4.44 -2.59 15.33
N ALA A 240 -5.27 -3.13 14.43
CA ALA A 240 -4.81 -3.77 13.20
C ALA A 240 -4.10 -2.76 12.28
N TRP A 241 -4.67 -1.56 12.13
CA TRP A 241 -4.11 -0.51 11.28
C TRP A 241 -2.79 0.01 11.83
N LEU A 242 -2.76 0.40 13.09
CA LEU A 242 -1.55 0.81 13.78
C LEU A 242 -0.43 -0.23 13.59
N ALA A 243 -0.71 -1.49 13.91
CA ALA A 243 0.31 -2.54 13.85
C ALA A 243 0.78 -2.80 12.41
N ALA A 244 -0.14 -2.83 11.43
CA ALA A 244 0.18 -3.01 10.03
C ALA A 244 1.02 -1.84 9.46
N THR A 245 0.69 -0.61 9.82
CA THR A 245 1.42 0.60 9.40
C THR A 245 2.86 0.59 9.93
N LEU A 246 3.04 0.37 11.23
CA LEU A 246 4.37 0.35 11.85
C LEU A 246 5.24 -0.79 11.29
N HIS A 247 4.63 -1.98 11.13
CA HIS A 247 5.31 -3.12 10.54
C HIS A 247 5.74 -2.84 9.10
N ARG A 248 4.84 -2.29 8.27
CA ARG A 248 5.09 -2.04 6.85
C ARG A 248 6.13 -0.95 6.59
N ALA A 249 6.17 0.07 7.44
CA ALA A 249 7.17 1.14 7.36
C ALA A 249 8.47 0.78 8.09
N GLU A 250 8.62 -0.43 8.63
CA GLU A 250 9.81 -0.86 9.39
C GLU A 250 10.13 0.12 10.54
N VAL A 251 9.10 0.64 11.20
CA VAL A 251 9.26 1.50 12.38
C VAL A 251 9.62 0.59 13.54
N GLY A 252 10.92 0.30 13.65
CA GLY A 252 11.59 -0.49 14.69
C GLY A 252 10.85 -1.75 15.15
N GLU A 253 11.19 -2.92 14.59
CA GLU A 253 10.60 -4.21 15.00
C GLU A 253 10.85 -4.56 16.49
N GLU A 254 11.84 -3.93 17.12
CA GLU A 254 12.14 -4.07 18.56
C GLU A 254 11.33 -3.11 19.46
N GLN A 255 10.42 -2.32 18.89
CA GLN A 255 9.67 -1.31 19.63
C GLN A 255 8.48 -1.91 20.38
N TRP A 256 8.39 -1.52 21.65
CA TRP A 256 7.32 -1.88 22.58
C TRP A 256 5.91 -1.54 22.02
N LEU A 257 5.80 -0.55 21.12
CA LEU A 257 4.53 -0.11 20.51
C LEU A 257 3.92 -1.19 19.60
N LEU A 258 4.72 -1.78 18.69
CA LEU A 258 4.24 -2.86 17.81
C LEU A 258 3.87 -4.10 18.62
N VAL A 259 4.66 -4.42 19.65
CA VAL A 259 4.37 -5.54 20.58
C VAL A 259 3.06 -5.30 21.32
N ALA A 260 2.84 -4.09 21.84
CA ALA A 260 1.61 -3.72 22.53
C ALA A 260 0.39 -3.76 21.60
N ALA A 261 0.53 -3.30 20.34
CA ALA A 261 -0.54 -3.37 19.35
C ALA A 261 -0.89 -4.82 18.97
N ARG A 262 0.11 -5.70 18.78
CA ARG A 262 -0.11 -7.14 18.54
C ARG A 262 -0.76 -7.84 19.74
N ARG A 263 -0.40 -7.44 20.96
CA ARG A 263 -1.09 -7.92 22.17
C ARG A 263 -2.56 -7.47 22.17
N ARG A 264 -2.84 -6.21 21.83
CA ARG A 264 -4.21 -5.71 21.73
C ARG A 264 -5.02 -6.51 20.71
N LEU A 265 -4.42 -6.86 19.57
CA LEU A 265 -5.05 -7.75 18.57
C LEU A 265 -5.40 -9.13 19.15
N ALA A 266 -4.51 -9.74 19.94
CA ALA A 266 -4.81 -11.01 20.59
C ALA A 266 -5.96 -10.90 21.60
N GLU A 267 -6.09 -9.76 22.28
CA GLU A 267 -7.17 -9.50 23.24
C GLU A 267 -8.52 -9.22 22.58
N THR A 268 -8.53 -8.75 21.33
CA THR A 268 -9.76 -8.40 20.59
C THR A 268 -10.13 -9.40 19.49
N GLN A 269 -9.35 -10.47 19.31
CA GLN A 269 -9.67 -11.51 18.33
C GLN A 269 -10.93 -12.27 18.76
N ARG A 270 -11.88 -12.40 17.83
CA ARG A 270 -13.10 -13.18 18.06
C ARG A 270 -12.82 -14.68 18.03
N SER A 271 -13.73 -15.48 18.57
CA SER A 271 -13.61 -16.95 18.60
C SER A 271 -13.65 -17.62 17.23
N ASP A 272 -14.18 -16.94 16.19
CA ASP A 272 -14.15 -17.39 14.80
C ASP A 272 -12.84 -17.04 14.08
N GLY A 273 -11.91 -16.37 14.77
CA GLY A 273 -10.62 -15.94 14.24
C GLY A 273 -10.60 -14.55 13.63
N GLY A 274 -11.77 -13.93 13.41
CA GLY A 274 -11.88 -12.60 12.81
C GLY A 274 -11.71 -11.46 13.82
N TRP A 275 -11.69 -10.24 13.29
CA TRP A 275 -11.73 -8.99 14.05
C TRP A 275 -12.85 -8.09 13.51
N ASP A 276 -13.55 -7.41 14.42
CA ASP A 276 -14.60 -6.47 14.05
C ASP A 276 -14.02 -5.25 13.32
N SER A 277 -14.70 -4.84 12.25
CA SER A 277 -14.47 -3.54 11.60
C SER A 277 -15.31 -2.44 12.23
N ASP A 278 -14.74 -1.24 12.35
CA ASP A 278 -15.48 -0.04 12.77
C ASP A 278 -16.47 0.44 11.67
N ASP A 279 -16.27 0.00 10.42
CA ASP A 279 -17.12 0.31 9.26
C ASP A 279 -18.26 -0.71 9.05
N GLY A 280 -18.36 -1.70 9.94
CA GLY A 280 -19.38 -2.76 9.91
C GLY A 280 -18.89 -4.11 9.37
N HIS A 281 -19.65 -5.16 9.69
CA HIS A 281 -19.29 -6.57 9.50
C HIS A 281 -18.85 -6.97 8.08
N GLN A 282 -19.33 -6.27 7.06
CA GLN A 282 -18.91 -6.50 5.67
C GLN A 282 -17.42 -6.19 5.42
N PHE A 283 -16.77 -5.47 6.32
CA PHE A 283 -15.35 -5.13 6.27
C PHE A 283 -14.49 -5.94 7.26
N ASP A 284 -15.06 -6.91 7.98
CA ASP A 284 -14.32 -7.74 8.94
C ASP A 284 -13.18 -8.52 8.27
N VAL A 285 -13.37 -8.95 7.01
CA VAL A 285 -12.33 -9.64 6.23
C VAL A 285 -11.15 -8.71 5.96
N HIS A 286 -11.42 -7.45 5.60
CA HIS A 286 -10.36 -6.45 5.38
C HIS A 286 -9.59 -6.15 6.67
N THR A 287 -10.29 -5.99 7.80
CA THR A 287 -9.65 -5.84 9.11
C THR A 287 -8.81 -7.06 9.49
N THR A 288 -9.31 -8.26 9.20
CA THR A 288 -8.59 -9.52 9.46
C THR A 288 -7.34 -9.66 8.59
N LEU A 289 -7.40 -9.29 7.30
CA LEU A 289 -6.24 -9.26 6.41
C LEU A 289 -5.17 -8.28 6.91
N ARG A 290 -5.59 -7.11 7.40
CA ARG A 290 -4.71 -6.10 8.00
C ARG A 290 -4.05 -6.61 9.30
N ALA A 291 -4.79 -7.29 10.17
CA ALA A 291 -4.24 -7.93 11.37
C ALA A 291 -3.23 -9.05 11.00
N LEU A 292 -3.55 -9.87 10.00
CA LEU A 292 -2.63 -10.89 9.48
C LEU A 292 -1.34 -10.27 8.92
N ARG A 293 -1.43 -9.18 8.16
CA ARG A 293 -0.25 -8.43 7.70
C ARG A 293 0.62 -7.97 8.87
N ALA A 294 0.00 -7.50 9.95
CA ALA A 294 0.74 -7.03 11.12
C ALA A 294 1.45 -8.15 11.89
N CYS A 295 0.95 -9.39 11.82
CA CYS A 295 1.43 -10.51 12.63
C CYS A 295 2.27 -11.53 11.87
N LEU A 296 2.10 -11.65 10.55
CA LEU A 296 2.92 -12.54 9.73
C LEU A 296 4.34 -11.98 9.58
N PRO A 297 5.38 -12.84 9.49
CA PRO A 297 6.74 -12.38 9.27
C PRO A 297 6.90 -11.67 7.92
N THR A 298 7.66 -10.57 7.90
CA THR A 298 8.05 -9.90 6.66
C THR A 298 8.80 -10.88 5.76
N ARG A 299 8.28 -11.12 4.55
CA ARG A 299 9.01 -11.91 3.55
C ARG A 299 9.75 -10.95 2.62
N VAL A 300 11.07 -11.07 2.58
CA VAL A 300 11.87 -10.50 1.49
C VAL A 300 11.48 -11.26 0.23
N ALA A 301 10.85 -10.59 -0.73
CA ALA A 301 10.54 -11.19 -2.02
C ALA A 301 11.85 -11.68 -2.66
N PRO A 302 11.91 -12.89 -3.24
CA PRO A 302 13.02 -13.23 -4.13
C PRO A 302 13.05 -12.18 -5.25
N PRO A 303 14.24 -11.78 -5.75
CA PRO A 303 14.34 -10.81 -6.82
C PRO A 303 13.41 -11.25 -7.96
N ALA A 304 12.59 -10.32 -8.46
CA ALA A 304 11.70 -10.57 -9.57
C ALA A 304 12.51 -11.30 -10.65
N ALA A 305 12.05 -12.50 -11.04
CA ALA A 305 12.67 -13.23 -12.13
C ALA A 305 12.75 -12.25 -13.30
N VAL A 306 13.99 -11.93 -13.72
CA VAL A 306 14.24 -11.11 -14.89
C VAL A 306 13.44 -11.75 -16.00
N VAL A 307 12.37 -11.10 -16.43
CA VAL A 307 11.66 -11.50 -17.63
C VAL A 307 12.73 -11.44 -18.72
N PRO A 308 13.13 -12.58 -19.32
CA PRO A 308 14.11 -12.55 -20.38
C PRO A 308 13.56 -11.59 -21.44
N PRO A 309 14.40 -10.70 -22.01
CA PRO A 309 13.95 -9.83 -23.07
C PRO A 309 13.25 -10.68 -24.13
N PRO A 310 12.16 -10.19 -24.74
CA PRO A 310 11.55 -10.90 -25.86
C PRO A 310 12.66 -11.28 -26.82
N ALA A 311 12.73 -12.56 -27.15
CA ALA A 311 13.75 -13.08 -28.05
C ALA A 311 13.85 -12.12 -29.23
N ALA A 312 15.04 -11.55 -29.44
CA ALA A 312 15.28 -10.61 -30.52
C ALA A 312 14.71 -11.26 -31.78
N VAL A 313 13.70 -10.62 -32.37
CA VAL A 313 13.18 -11.04 -33.67
C VAL A 313 14.38 -10.92 -34.59
N VAL A 314 14.95 -12.07 -34.95
CA VAL A 314 16.02 -12.15 -35.94
C VAL A 314 15.43 -11.53 -37.20
N PRO A 315 15.97 -10.40 -37.70
CA PRO A 315 15.47 -9.85 -38.95
C PRO A 315 15.66 -10.93 -40.02
N PRO A 316 14.67 -11.12 -40.92
CA PRO A 316 14.80 -12.11 -41.99
C PRO A 316 16.08 -11.80 -42.78
N PRO A 317 16.81 -12.83 -43.25
CA PRO A 317 18.03 -12.63 -44.00
C PRO A 317 17.75 -11.72 -45.19
N ALA A 318 18.62 -10.73 -45.39
CA ALA A 318 18.54 -9.81 -46.51
C ALA A 318 18.36 -10.60 -47.81
N ALA A 319 17.31 -10.29 -48.56
CA ALA A 319 17.06 -10.89 -49.87
C ALA A 319 18.31 -10.72 -50.75
N VAL A 320 18.87 -11.84 -51.20
CA VAL A 320 19.95 -11.86 -52.17
C VAL A 320 19.47 -11.14 -53.42
N ALA A 321 20.16 -10.05 -53.79
CA ALA A 321 19.86 -9.31 -55.00
C ALA A 321 19.94 -10.25 -56.22
N PRO A 322 18.97 -10.21 -57.16
CA PRO A 322 19.03 -11.03 -58.35
C PRO A 322 20.25 -10.64 -59.21
N PRO A 323 20.87 -11.61 -59.92
CA PRO A 323 22.02 -11.34 -60.77
C PRO A 323 21.64 -10.37 -61.90
N PRO A 324 22.58 -9.50 -62.33
CA PRO A 324 22.31 -8.57 -63.42
C PRO A 324 22.03 -9.34 -64.72
N PRO A 325 21.08 -8.85 -65.55
CA PRO A 325 20.81 -9.47 -66.84
C PRO A 325 22.05 -9.34 -67.77
N PRO A 326 22.28 -10.33 -68.65
CA PRO A 326 23.42 -10.31 -69.56
C PRO A 326 23.37 -9.11 -70.50
N ALA A 327 24.52 -8.48 -70.71
CA ALA A 327 24.70 -7.32 -71.57
C ALA A 327 24.28 -7.63 -73.02
N VAL A 328 23.23 -6.96 -73.49
CA VAL A 328 22.85 -6.96 -74.91
C VAL A 328 23.77 -6.01 -75.66
N VAL A 329 24.48 -6.57 -76.62
CA VAL A 329 25.48 -5.90 -77.46
C VAL A 329 24.84 -5.57 -78.82
N VAL A 330 24.83 -4.26 -79.17
CA VAL A 330 24.94 -3.67 -80.54
C VAL A 330 23.64 -3.69 -81.40
N PRO A 331 23.37 -2.74 -82.35
CA PRO A 331 24.24 -1.77 -83.05
C PRO A 331 23.80 -0.27 -83.06
N PRO A 332 24.62 0.63 -83.65
CA PRO A 332 24.42 2.09 -83.66
C PRO A 332 23.65 2.56 -84.94
N PRO A 333 23.35 3.88 -85.10
CA PRO A 333 22.01 4.41 -85.34
C PRO A 333 21.64 4.59 -86.83
N THR A 334 20.35 4.67 -87.12
CA THR A 334 19.84 5.22 -88.39
C THR A 334 19.22 6.60 -88.15
N THR A 335 19.72 7.57 -88.91
CA THR A 335 19.23 8.94 -89.08
C THR A 335 17.97 9.01 -89.95
N ASP A 336 17.31 10.17 -89.89
CA ASP A 336 16.20 10.72 -90.70
C ASP A 336 14.90 10.80 -89.87
N GLY A 337 14.21 11.93 -89.70
CA GLY A 337 14.03 13.16 -90.48
C GLY A 337 12.58 13.64 -90.25
N PRO A 338 12.20 14.91 -90.52
CA PRO A 338 11.28 15.68 -89.67
C PRO A 338 9.86 15.90 -90.23
N GLY A 339 8.93 16.39 -89.40
CA GLY A 339 7.65 17.02 -89.82
C GLY A 339 6.61 17.00 -88.69
N ALA A 340 6.41 18.10 -87.95
CA ALA A 340 5.55 19.26 -88.23
C ALA A 340 4.19 19.17 -87.49
N PRO A 341 3.67 20.27 -86.90
CA PRO A 341 2.52 20.27 -85.99
C PRO A 341 1.21 20.77 -86.63
N VAL A 342 0.04 20.38 -86.12
CA VAL A 342 -1.25 21.08 -86.39
C VAL A 342 -2.22 20.98 -85.19
N SER A 343 -2.63 22.17 -84.72
CA SER A 343 -3.92 22.66 -84.18
C SER A 343 -4.99 21.66 -83.69
N ALA A 344 -5.56 21.79 -82.50
CA ALA A 344 -6.46 22.83 -81.94
C ALA A 344 -7.96 22.69 -82.30
N ALA A 345 -8.76 22.71 -81.23
CA ALA A 345 -10.15 23.18 -81.09
C ALA A 345 -11.30 22.45 -81.82
N GLY A 346 -12.21 21.95 -80.98
CA GLY A 346 -13.61 21.61 -81.22
C GLY A 346 -14.26 21.34 -79.88
#